data_AF-A0A7X5WTN7-F1
#
_entry.id   AF-A0A7X5WTN7-F1
#
_cell.length_a   1.000
_cell.length_b   1.000
_cell.length_c   1.000
_cell.angle_alpha   90.00
_cell.angle_beta   90.00
_cell.angle_gamma   90.00
#
_symmetry.space_group_name_H-M   'P 1'
#
loop_
_entity.id
_entity.type
_entity.pdbx_description
1 polymer ?
#
loop_
_entity_poly.entity_id
_entity_poly.type
_entity_poly.pdbx_seq_one_letter_code
_entity_poly.pdbx_strand_id
1 'polypeptide(L)'
;VGARSGRFHFISVGAVAGTVVWVLSTYGLSVVYAYIGRLDSTFGSLGAVAALMVWLYLSALAALIGAEVDGIRYRNGAPEPVGT
;
A
#
# COMPACT_ATOMS: atom_id res chain seq x y z
N VAL A 1 5.16 -3.44 39.16
CA VAL A 1 5.00 -3.85 37.75
C VAL A 1 4.08 -2.83 37.09
N GLY A 2 4.65 -1.83 36.41
CA GLY A 2 3.89 -0.81 35.69
C GLY A 2 3.84 -1.16 34.22
N ALA A 3 2.70 -1.64 33.73
CA ALA A 3 2.48 -1.81 32.30
C ALA A 3 2.47 -0.41 31.66
N ARG A 4 3.59 -0.05 31.02
CA ARG A 4 3.66 1.14 30.18
C ARG A 4 2.66 0.95 29.05
N SER A 5 1.54 1.66 29.12
CA SER A 5 0.60 1.81 28.02
C SER A 5 1.34 2.51 26.88
N GLY A 6 2.02 1.73 26.05
CA GLY A 6 2.47 2.19 24.75
C GLY A 6 1.24 2.73 24.07
N ARG A 7 1.22 4.04 23.82
CA ARG A 7 0.17 4.66 23.02
C ARG A 7 0.34 4.08 21.62
N PHE A 8 -0.30 2.94 21.38
CA PHE A 8 -0.44 2.38 20.04
C PHE A 8 -1.17 3.45 19.25
N HIS A 9 -0.43 4.19 18.43
CA HIS A 9 -1.05 4.95 17.36
C HIS A 9 -1.66 3.88 16.44
N PHE A 10 -2.94 3.59 16.66
CA PHE A 10 -3.70 2.60 15.89
C PHE A 10 -3.73 2.93 14.38
N ILE A 11 -3.38 4.16 14.03
CA ILE A 11 -3.32 4.67 12.67
C ILE A 11 -1.98 5.40 12.51
N SER A 12 -1.01 4.75 11.87
CA SER A 12 0.19 5.44 11.41
C SER A 12 -0.14 6.26 10.15
N VAL A 13 0.61 7.32 9.88
CA VAL A 13 0.40 8.12 8.65
C VAL A 13 0.75 7.31 7.41
N GLY A 14 1.69 6.37 7.49
CA GLY A 14 1.95 5.38 6.46
C GLY A 14 0.76 4.48 6.18
N ALA A 15 0.02 4.04 7.21
CA ALA A 15 -1.18 3.23 7.03
C ALA A 15 -2.30 3.98 6.28
N VAL A 16 -2.49 5.27 6.56
CA VAL A 16 -3.46 6.11 5.83
C VAL A 16 -3.04 6.26 4.37
N ALA A 17 -1.77 6.58 4.11
CA ALA A 17 -1.25 6.72 2.76
C ALA A 17 -1.38 5.41 1.96
N GLY A 18 -1.02 4.28 2.56
CA GLY A 18 -1.17 2.96 1.95
C GLY A 18 -2.64 2.64 1.63
N THR A 19 -3.56 2.99 2.52
CA THR A 19 -5.01 2.79 2.29
C THR A 19 -5.52 3.60 1.10
N VAL A 20 -5.09 4.86 0.95
CA VAL A 20 -5.49 5.70 -0.20
C VAL A 20 -5.01 5.09 -1.52
N VAL A 21 -3.75 4.66 -1.57
CA VAL A 21 -3.19 4.01 -2.77
C VAL A 21 -3.90 2.68 -3.05
N TRP A 22 -4.26 1.93 -2.02
CA TRP A 22 -5.01 0.68 -2.15
C TRP A 22 -6.43 0.89 -2.71
N VAL A 23 -7.14 1.93 -2.26
CA VAL A 23 -8.46 2.30 -2.79
C VAL A 23 -8.35 2.69 -4.27
N LEU A 24 -7.35 3.50 -4.63
CA LEU A 24 -7.09 3.87 -6.03
C LEU A 24 -6.78 2.64 -6.89
N SER A 25 -6.04 1.66 -6.36
CA SER A 25 -5.72 0.41 -7.04
C SER A 25 -6.97 -0.44 -7.30
N THR A 26 -7.88 -0.49 -6.33
CA THR A 26 -9.17 -1.18 -6.48
C THR A 26 -10.04 -0.53 -7.56
N TYR A 27 -10.06 0.81 -7.61
CA TYR A 27 -10.76 1.53 -8.67
C TYR A 27 -10.12 1.27 -10.05
N GLY A 28 -8.78 1.27 -10.11
CA GLY A 28 -8.03 0.92 -11.32
C GLY A 28 -8.37 -0.47 -11.86
N LEU A 29 -8.56 -1.47 -10.99
CA LEU A 29 -8.98 -2.81 -11.39
C LEU A 29 -10.36 -2.81 -12.10
N SER A 30 -11.31 -2.02 -11.60
CA SER A 30 -12.64 -1.88 -12.22
C SER A 30 -12.55 -1.31 -13.63
N VAL A 31 -11.68 -0.30 -13.81
CA VAL A 31 -11.40 0.31 -15.12
C VAL A 31 -10.76 -0.71 -16.07
N VAL A 32 -9.74 -1.45 -15.61
CA VAL A 32 -9.08 -2.51 -16.40
C VAL A 32 -10.09 -3.56 -16.86
N TYR A 33 -10.99 -4.00 -15.98
CA TYR A 33 -12.05 -4.95 -16.31
C TYR A 33 -12.99 -4.43 -17.40
N ALA A 34 -13.34 -3.13 -17.37
CA ALA A 34 -14.18 -2.52 -18.41
C ALA A 34 -13.51 -2.50 -19.80
N TYR A 35 -12.18 -2.47 -19.88
CA TYR A 35 -11.44 -2.53 -21.14
C TYR A 35 -11.22 -3.97 -21.66
N ILE A 36 -11.21 -4.98 -20.78
CA ILE A 36 -10.96 -6.39 -21.14
C ILE A 36 -12.08 -7.00 -22.00
N GLY A 37 -13.32 -6.51 -21.90
CA GLY A 37 -14.48 -7.04 -22.65
C GLY A 37 -14.36 -6.99 -24.19
N ARG A 38 -13.34 -6.30 -24.76
CA ARG A 38 -13.02 -6.37 -26.20
C ARG A 38 -11.87 -7.31 -26.55
N LEU A 39 -11.03 -7.70 -25.58
CA LEU A 39 -9.88 -8.60 -25.76
C LEU A 39 -10.21 -10.07 -25.45
N ASP A 40 -11.40 -10.35 -24.91
CA ASP A 40 -11.86 -11.69 -24.50
C ASP A 40 -11.81 -12.74 -25.63
N SER A 41 -11.88 -12.31 -26.90
CA SER A 41 -11.88 -13.22 -28.06
C SER A 41 -10.58 -14.01 -28.25
N THR A 42 -9.48 -13.65 -27.59
CA THR A 42 -8.19 -14.34 -27.75
C THR A 42 -7.46 -14.60 -26.44
N PHE A 43 -7.70 -13.80 -25.39
CA PHE A 43 -6.92 -13.86 -24.15
C PHE A 43 -7.76 -13.90 -22.86
N GLY A 44 -9.06 -14.23 -22.91
CA GLY A 44 -10.01 -14.10 -21.79
C GLY A 44 -9.45 -14.42 -20.38
N SER A 45 -8.92 -15.64 -20.15
CA SER A 45 -8.37 -16.01 -18.84
C SER A 45 -6.98 -15.41 -18.54
N LEU A 46 -6.14 -15.25 -19.56
CA LEU A 46 -4.82 -14.64 -19.46
C LEU A 46 -4.91 -13.14 -19.09
N GLY A 47 -5.91 -12.44 -19.62
CA GLY A 47 -6.22 -11.05 -19.28
C GLY A 47 -6.67 -10.89 -17.83
N ALA A 48 -7.49 -11.83 -17.33
CA ALA A 48 -7.90 -11.83 -15.92
C ALA A 48 -6.72 -12.06 -14.96
N VAL A 49 -5.82 -12.99 -15.28
CA VAL A 49 -4.60 -13.23 -14.49
C VAL A 49 -3.65 -12.03 -14.54
N ALA A 50 -3.46 -11.41 -15.71
CA ALA A 50 -2.64 -10.22 -15.85
C ALA A 50 -3.19 -9.03 -15.04
N ALA A 51 -4.51 -8.81 -15.06
CA ALA A 51 -5.16 -7.79 -14.25
C ALA A 51 -4.96 -8.06 -12.74
N LEU A 52 -5.09 -9.32 -12.32
CA LEU A 52 -4.82 -9.71 -10.93
C LEU A 52 -3.36 -9.46 -10.54
N MET A 53 -2.40 -9.80 -11.41
CA MET A 53 -0.98 -9.53 -11.18
C MET A 53 -0.68 -8.03 -11.03
N VAL A 54 -1.26 -7.19 -11.91
CA VAL A 54 -1.14 -5.74 -11.82
C VAL A 54 -1.72 -5.23 -10.50
N TRP A 55 -2.87 -5.74 -10.09
CA TRP A 55 -3.50 -5.34 -8.82
C TRP A 55 -2.70 -5.77 -7.59
N LEU A 56 -2.16 -6.99 -7.59
CA LEU A 56 -1.25 -7.46 -6.53
C LEU A 56 0.02 -6.62 -6.48
N TYR A 57 0.58 -6.26 -7.64
CA TYR A 57 1.74 -5.39 -7.74
C TYR A 57 1.48 -3.99 -7.18
N LEU A 58 0.35 -3.38 -7.55
CA LEU A 58 -0.06 -2.07 -7.02
C LEU A 58 -0.31 -2.12 -5.50
N SER A 59 -0.90 -3.21 -5.01
CA SER A 59 -1.11 -3.40 -3.56
C SER A 59 0.22 -3.54 -2.81
N ALA A 60 1.21 -4.24 -3.37
CA ALA A 60 2.55 -4.32 -2.81
C ALA A 60 3.27 -2.96 -2.79
N LEU A 61 3.14 -2.18 -3.87
CA LEU A 61 3.64 -0.80 -3.92
C LEU A 61 2.98 0.08 -2.87
N ALA A 62 1.66 -0.03 -2.68
CA ALA A 62 0.93 0.70 -1.64
C ALA A 62 1.48 0.40 -0.24
N ALA A 63 1.74 -0.88 0.05
CA ALA A 63 2.32 -1.31 1.32
C ALA A 63 3.76 -0.78 1.51
N LEU A 64 4.59 -0.82 0.46
CA LEU A 64 5.96 -0.30 0.50
C LEU A 64 5.98 1.22 0.72
N ILE A 65 5.12 1.96 0.04
CA ILE A 65 4.98 3.41 0.23
C ILE A 65 4.55 3.72 1.67
N GLY A 66 3.60 2.97 2.22
CA GLY A 66 3.19 3.12 3.62
C GLY A 66 4.36 2.89 4.59
N ALA A 67 5.15 1.85 4.36
CA ALA A 67 6.33 1.54 5.17
C ALA A 67 7.42 2.62 5.07
N GLU A 68 7.68 3.16 3.87
CA GLU A 68 8.65 4.25 3.67
C GLU A 68 8.22 5.53 4.38
N VAL A 69 6.94 5.89 4.30
CA VAL A 69 6.40 7.07 5.00
C VAL A 69 6.57 6.95 6.51
N ASP A 70 6.32 5.76 7.07
CA ASP A 70 6.57 5.49 8.49
C ASP A 70 8.07 5.47 8.81
N GLY A 71 8.92 4.98 7.91
CA GLY A 71 10.38 5.01 8.04
C GLY A 71 10.97 6.43 8.05
N ILE A 72 10.50 7.31 7.16
CA ILE A 72 10.89 8.73 7.12
C ILE A 72 10.48 9.42 8.42
N ARG A 73 9.28 9.12 8.92
CA ARG A 73 8.80 9.63 10.22
C ARG A 73 9.72 9.20 11.36
N TYR A 74 10.13 7.94 11.37
CA TYR A 74 11.04 7.42 12.38
C TYR A 74 12.41 8.10 12.33
N ARG A 75 12.98 8.27 11.13
CA ARG A 75 14.28 8.93 10.93
C ARG A 75 14.29 10.38 11.42
N ASN A 76 13.22 11.14 11.13
CA ASN A 76 13.14 12.55 11.49
C ASN A 76 12.85 12.78 12.98
N GLY A 77 12.50 11.73 13.73
CA GLY A 77 12.25 11.78 15.17
C GLY A 77 13.41 11.27 16.04
N ALA A 78 14.56 10.93 15.46
CA ALA A 78 15.69 10.41 16.21
C ALA A 78 16.24 11.49 17.17
N PRO A 79 16.25 11.26 18.50
CA PRO A 79 16.88 12.16 19.46
C PRO A 79 18.37 12.28 19.14
N GLU A 80 18.88 13.50 19.22
CA GLU A 80 20.28 13.82 19.03
C GLU A 80 21.15 12.91 19.92
N PRO A 81 22.25 12.33 19.41
CA PRO A 81 23.19 11.63 20.28
C PRO A 81 23.81 12.66 21.23
N VAL A 82 23.35 12.67 22.48
CA VAL A 82 24.02 13.39 23.58
C VAL A 82 25.43 12.83 23.65
N GLY A 83 26.40 13.65 23.27
CA GLY A 83 27.80 13.25 23.19
C GLY A 83 28.33 12.76 24.54
N THR A 84 29.17 11.72 24.46
CA THR A 84 30.29 11.45 25.37
C THR A 84 31.41 10.83 24.57
#